data_AF-A0A2D4MBT6-F1
#
_entry.id   AF-A0A2D4MBT6-F1
#
_cell.length_a   1.000
_cell.length_b   1.000
_cell.length_c   1.000
_cell.angle_alpha   90.00
_cell.angle_beta   90.00
_cell.angle_gamma   90.00
#
_symmetry.space_group_name_H-M   'P 1'
#
loop_
_entity.id
_entity.type
_entity.pdbx_description
1 polymer ?
#
loop_
_entity_poly.entity_id
_entity_poly.type
_entity_poly.pdbx_seq_one_letter_code
_entity_poly.pdbx_strand_id
1 'polypeptide(L)'
;KVVECTKNGWSPPPKCIKNLCPPPEVMNGQFLPRRAQYAYHDEIETICNEGFVFGGPGKVSKCTASGWNPPTVCKLIGCNYVRIENGRMTYYLEWYKPFPRQEGQTIDFRCDPG
;
A
#
# COMPACT_ATOMS: atom_id res chain seq x y z
N LYS A 1 -12.28 17.55 -20.59
CA LYS A 1 -13.18 18.66 -20.18
C LYS A 1 -13.19 19.68 -21.31
N VAL A 2 -14.37 20.09 -21.79
CA VAL A 2 -14.51 21.13 -22.81
C VAL A 2 -15.10 22.36 -22.13
N VAL A 3 -14.53 23.54 -22.40
CA VAL A 3 -15.06 24.83 -21.95
C VAL A 3 -15.47 25.62 -23.18
N GLU A 4 -16.64 26.26 -23.15
CA GLU A 4 -17.19 27.02 -24.27
C GLU A 4 -17.06 28.53 -24.01
N CYS A 5 -16.65 29.29 -25.02
CA CYS A 5 -16.62 30.73 -24.94
C CYS A 5 -18.01 31.29 -25.32
N THR A 6 -18.68 31.94 -24.38
CA THR A 6 -19.99 32.57 -24.60
C THR A 6 -19.89 34.09 -24.54
N LYS A 7 -20.96 34.81 -24.91
CA LYS A 7 -21.05 36.28 -24.74
C LYS A 7 -20.86 36.77 -23.29
N ASN A 8 -21.08 35.88 -22.31
CA ASN A 8 -20.92 36.15 -20.88
C ASN A 8 -19.56 35.65 -20.34
N GLY A 9 -18.64 35.23 -21.22
CA GLY A 9 -17.35 34.63 -20.87
C GLY A 9 -17.35 33.09 -20.95
N TRP A 10 -16.32 32.46 -20.38
CA TRP A 10 -16.15 31.00 -20.38
C TRP A 10 -17.21 30.29 -19.54
N SER A 11 -17.89 29.31 -20.12
CA SER A 11 -18.90 28.49 -19.44
C SER A 11 -18.65 26.99 -19.64
N PRO A 12 -18.48 26.21 -18.56
CA PRO A 12 -18.22 26.68 -17.20
C PRO A 12 -16.86 27.43 -17.12
N PRO A 13 -16.64 28.28 -16.10
CA PRO A 13 -15.35 28.90 -15.89
C PRO A 13 -14.26 27.83 -15.79
N PRO A 14 -13.14 27.96 -16.53
CA PRO A 14 -12.07 26.97 -16.49
C PRO A 14 -11.51 26.89 -15.07
N LYS A 15 -11.65 25.73 -14.43
CA LYS A 15 -11.09 25.44 -13.11
C LYS A 15 -9.83 24.60 -13.27
N CYS A 16 -8.68 25.19 -12.96
CA CYS A 16 -7.44 24.44 -12.74
C CYS A 16 -7.40 24.01 -11.28
N ILE A 17 -7.83 22.78 -11.01
CA ILE A 17 -7.65 22.18 -9.68
C ILE A 17 -6.20 21.70 -9.65
N LYS A 18 -5.36 22.34 -8.82
CA LYS A 18 -4.05 21.76 -8.50
C LYS A 18 -4.33 20.42 -7.81
N ASN A 19 -4.07 19.32 -8.50
CA ASN A 19 -4.10 18.00 -7.89
C ASN A 19 -2.92 17.95 -6.93
N LEU A 20 -3.22 18.14 -5.65
CA LEU A 20 -2.25 18.08 -4.58
C LEU A 20 -2.50 16.81 -3.79
N CYS A 21 -1.44 16.06 -3.50
CA CYS A 21 -1.54 14.95 -2.57
C CYS A 21 -1.27 15.45 -1.15
N PRO A 22 -2.06 15.04 -0.15
CA PRO A 22 -1.72 15.25 1.24
C PRO A 22 -0.50 14.38 1.61
N PRO A 23 0.17 14.66 2.74
CA PRO A 23 1.16 13.75 3.28
C PRO A 23 0.50 12.38 3.52
N PRO A 24 1.08 11.27 3.06
CA PRO A 24 0.46 9.96 3.27
C PRO A 24 0.61 9.54 4.73
N GLU A 25 -0.32 8.70 5.18
CA GLU A 25 -0.16 7.96 6.42
C GLU A 25 0.55 6.63 6.12
N VAL A 26 1.75 6.45 6.67
CA VAL A 26 2.53 5.23 6.52
C VAL A 26 2.59 4.53 7.87
N MET A 27 1.70 3.58 8.10
CA MET A 27 1.76 2.73 9.30
C MET A 27 3.01 1.85 9.25
N ASN A 28 3.72 1.73 10.39
CA ASN A 28 4.95 0.96 10.52
C ASN A 28 6.05 1.38 9.53
N GLY A 29 6.09 2.68 9.20
CA GLY A 29 7.11 3.25 8.35
C GLY A 29 7.10 4.78 8.39
N GLN A 30 7.90 5.35 7.51
CA GLN A 30 8.06 6.77 7.28
C GLN A 30 8.10 7.05 5.78
N PHE A 31 8.14 8.32 5.41
CA PHE A 31 8.35 8.73 4.03
C PHE A 31 9.22 9.99 3.97
N LEU A 32 9.90 10.16 2.83
CA LEU A 32 10.70 11.35 2.51
C LEU A 32 10.44 11.80 1.06
N PRO A 33 10.56 13.10 0.75
CA PRO A 33 10.75 14.21 1.69
C PRO A 33 9.48 14.48 2.50
N ARG A 34 9.58 15.10 3.69
CA ARG A 34 8.41 15.54 4.47
C ARG A 34 8.00 16.96 4.07
N ARG A 35 6.79 17.08 3.52
CA ARG A 35 6.13 18.34 3.15
C ARG A 35 4.67 18.30 3.59
N ALA A 36 4.07 19.48 3.75
CA ALA A 36 2.64 19.61 4.07
C ALA A 36 1.72 19.26 2.89
N GLN A 37 2.21 19.42 1.65
CA GLN A 37 1.48 19.12 0.41
C GLN A 37 2.48 18.77 -0.71
N TYR A 38 2.00 18.02 -1.71
CA TYR A 38 2.81 17.56 -2.85
C TYR A 38 2.09 17.84 -4.16
N ALA A 39 2.83 18.34 -5.15
CA ALA A 39 2.29 18.61 -6.47
C ALA A 39 2.09 17.34 -7.28
N TYR A 40 1.26 17.41 -8.32
CA TYR A 40 1.16 16.34 -9.31
C TYR A 40 2.55 16.00 -9.86
N HIS A 41 2.85 14.70 -9.95
CA HIS A 41 4.16 14.12 -10.26
C HIS A 41 5.27 14.25 -9.21
N ASP A 42 5.04 14.91 -8.07
CA ASP A 42 5.98 14.81 -6.95
C ASP A 42 6.10 13.33 -6.51
N GLU A 43 7.31 12.97 -6.12
CA GLU A 43 7.63 11.63 -5.64
C GLU A 43 8.00 11.67 -4.17
N ILE A 44 7.64 10.59 -3.47
CA ILE A 44 8.10 10.29 -2.13
C ILE A 44 8.65 8.88 -2.11
N GLU A 45 9.64 8.66 -1.26
CA GLU A 45 10.16 7.34 -0.93
C GLU A 45 9.63 6.94 0.44
N THR A 46 8.93 5.80 0.46
CA THR A 46 8.51 5.15 1.71
C THR A 46 9.72 4.42 2.30
N ILE A 47 9.83 4.41 3.63
CA ILE A 47 10.88 3.72 4.38
C ILE A 47 10.17 2.90 5.47
N CYS A 48 10.20 1.58 5.38
CA CYS A 48 9.54 0.73 6.37
C CYS A 48 10.41 0.54 7.62
N ASN A 49 9.74 0.42 8.77
CA ASN A 49 10.41 0.11 10.04
C ASN A 49 11.00 -1.31 9.99
N GLU A 50 11.92 -1.59 10.92
CA GLU A 50 12.50 -2.93 11.07
C GLU A 50 11.40 -3.99 11.24
N GLY A 51 11.55 -5.11 10.53
CA GLY A 51 10.53 -6.16 10.47
C GLY A 51 9.39 -5.88 9.47
N PHE A 52 9.42 -4.80 8.68
CA PHE A 52 8.44 -4.51 7.64
C PHE A 52 9.08 -4.27 6.26
N VAL A 53 8.36 -4.62 5.20
CA VAL A 53 8.75 -4.45 3.79
C VAL A 53 7.65 -3.77 2.99
N PHE A 54 8.00 -3.21 1.83
CA PHE A 54 7.04 -2.59 0.93
C PHE A 54 5.97 -3.58 0.47
N GLY A 55 4.71 -3.21 0.68
CA GLY A 55 3.57 -4.05 0.31
C GLY A 55 3.14 -3.96 -1.15
N GLY A 56 3.85 -3.15 -1.95
CA GLY A 56 3.53 -2.83 -3.34
C GLY A 56 4.74 -2.96 -4.28
N PRO A 57 4.59 -2.58 -5.56
CA PRO A 57 5.59 -2.80 -6.61
C PRO A 57 6.90 -1.99 -6.46
N GLY A 58 6.96 -1.07 -5.50
CA GLY A 58 8.16 -0.28 -5.24
C GLY A 58 8.01 0.61 -4.01
N LYS A 59 9.15 1.17 -3.58
CA LYS A 59 9.27 2.10 -2.46
C LYS A 59 8.93 3.56 -2.81
N VAL A 60 8.95 3.89 -4.11
CA VAL A 60 8.67 5.24 -4.62
C VAL A 60 7.21 5.35 -5.01
N SER A 61 6.53 6.35 -4.46
CA SER A 61 5.13 6.68 -4.76
C SER A 61 5.05 8.04 -5.42
N LYS A 62 4.27 8.13 -6.50
CA LYS A 62 4.04 9.35 -7.26
C LYS A 62 2.68 9.95 -6.91
N CYS A 63 2.64 11.26 -6.75
CA CYS A 63 1.38 11.97 -6.62
C CYS A 63 0.66 12.00 -7.97
N THR A 64 -0.51 11.37 -8.03
CA THR A 64 -1.35 11.31 -9.23
C THR A 64 -2.67 12.06 -9.04
N ALA A 65 -3.49 12.16 -10.09
CA ALA A 65 -4.82 12.75 -9.98
C ALA A 65 -5.76 11.96 -9.05
N SER A 66 -5.42 10.70 -8.76
CA SER A 66 -6.16 9.82 -7.85
C SER A 66 -5.48 9.66 -6.48
N GLY A 67 -4.43 10.43 -6.18
CA GLY A 67 -3.62 10.31 -4.97
C GLY A 67 -2.30 9.57 -5.19
N TRP A 68 -1.71 9.05 -4.11
CA TRP A 68 -0.42 8.36 -4.15
C TRP A 68 -0.50 6.99 -4.84
N ASN A 69 0.37 6.77 -5.82
CA ASN A 69 0.48 5.50 -6.53
C ASN A 69 1.95 5.12 -6.79
N PRO A 70 2.42 3.91 -6.40
CA PRO A 70 1.72 2.91 -5.59
C PRO A 70 1.32 3.42 -4.20
N PRO A 71 0.35 2.79 -3.53
CA PRO A 71 0.03 3.09 -2.13
C PRO A 71 1.26 2.89 -1.24
N THR A 72 1.49 3.82 -0.32
CA THR A 72 2.60 3.81 0.64
C THR A 72 2.30 2.88 1.81
N VAL A 73 2.48 1.57 1.62
CA VAL A 73 2.12 0.55 2.62
C VAL A 73 3.34 -0.29 2.99
N CYS A 74 3.57 -0.43 4.30
CA CYS A 74 4.53 -1.36 4.88
C CYS A 74 3.79 -2.60 5.40
N LYS A 75 4.21 -3.79 4.97
CA LYS A 75 3.69 -5.09 5.38
C LYS A 75 4.72 -5.80 6.26
N LEU A 76 4.26 -6.52 7.27
CA LEU A 76 5.14 -7.26 8.16
C LEU A 76 5.93 -8.31 7.35
N ILE A 77 7.24 -8.41 7.60
CA ILE A 77 8.10 -9.46 7.08
C ILE A 77 7.72 -10.76 7.78
N GLY A 78 7.45 -11.80 7.00
CA GLY A 78 7.28 -13.13 7.54
C GLY A 78 6.79 -14.14 6.52
N CYS A 79 6.69 -15.38 6.97
CA CYS A 79 6.14 -16.47 6.17
C CYS A 79 4.62 -16.35 6.13
N ASN A 80 4.06 -16.11 4.95
CA ASN A 80 2.60 -16.08 4.77
C ASN A 80 1.98 -17.46 4.96
N TYR A 81 0.66 -17.49 5.10
CA TYR A 81 -0.10 -18.74 5.07
C TYR A 81 0.22 -19.51 3.79
N VAL A 82 0.50 -20.80 3.94
CA VAL A 82 0.75 -21.72 2.83
C VAL A 82 -0.29 -22.82 2.83
N ARG A 83 -0.72 -23.24 1.64
CA ARG A 83 -1.48 -24.49 1.51
C ARG A 83 -0.49 -25.63 1.40
N ILE A 84 -0.67 -26.65 2.25
CA ILE A 84 0.15 -27.85 2.22
C ILE A 84 -0.53 -28.85 1.29
N GLU A 85 0.19 -29.36 0.30
CA GLU A 85 -0.32 -30.43 -0.56
C GLU A 85 -0.33 -31.76 0.21
N ASN A 86 -1.45 -32.51 0.14
CA ASN A 86 -1.66 -33.77 0.86
C ASN A 86 -1.38 -33.66 2.38
N GLY A 87 -1.72 -32.52 2.96
CA GLY A 87 -1.56 -32.27 4.38
C GLY A 87 -2.30 -31.05 4.86
N ARG A 88 -2.34 -30.87 6.18
CA ARG A 88 -3.04 -29.78 6.85
C ARG A 88 -2.30 -29.31 8.08
N MET A 89 -2.46 -28.02 8.36
CA MET A 89 -1.97 -27.44 9.62
C MET A 89 -2.84 -27.91 10.78
N THR A 90 -2.42 -27.63 12.02
CA THR A 90 -3.27 -27.84 13.19
C THR A 90 -4.54 -26.98 13.12
N TYR A 91 -5.62 -27.44 13.76
CA TYR A 91 -6.90 -26.72 13.80
C TYR A 91 -6.75 -25.26 14.25
N TYR A 92 -5.85 -25.00 15.20
CA TYR A 92 -5.53 -23.65 15.65
C TYR A 92 -5.02 -22.76 14.51
N LEU A 93 -4.08 -23.25 13.70
CA LEU A 93 -3.51 -22.48 12.59
C LEU A 93 -4.52 -22.27 11.44
N GLU A 94 -5.41 -23.22 11.21
CA GLU A 94 -6.48 -23.09 10.21
C GLU A 94 -7.57 -22.10 10.63
N TRP A 95 -7.92 -22.07 11.92
CA TRP A 95 -9.00 -21.22 12.43
C TRP A 95 -8.55 -19.80 12.73
N TYR A 96 -7.43 -19.63 13.46
CA TYR A 96 -6.95 -18.31 13.88
C TYR A 96 -6.08 -17.61 12.84
N LYS A 97 -5.45 -18.37 11.93
CA LYS A 97 -4.54 -17.88 10.87
C LYS A 97 -3.58 -16.76 11.34
N PRO A 98 -2.74 -17.01 12.36
CA PRO A 98 -1.81 -16.01 12.89
C PRO A 98 -0.59 -15.82 11.98
N PHE A 99 -0.84 -15.33 10.75
CA PHE A 99 0.14 -15.09 9.70
C PHE A 99 0.21 -13.59 9.36
N PRO A 100 1.36 -13.08 8.88
CA PRO A 100 2.59 -13.83 8.60
C PRO A 100 3.34 -14.25 9.87
N ARG A 101 4.01 -15.41 9.82
CA ARG A 101 4.87 -15.91 10.91
C ARG A 101 6.20 -15.19 10.88
N GLN A 102 6.63 -14.70 12.03
CA GLN A 102 7.89 -14.00 12.21
C GLN A 102 9.08 -14.97 12.24
N GLU A 103 10.29 -14.43 12.09
CA GLU A 103 11.52 -15.21 12.20
C GLU A 103 11.57 -15.99 13.53
N GLY A 104 12.00 -17.25 13.45
CA GLY A 104 12.05 -18.17 14.60
C GLY A 104 10.70 -18.80 15.01
N GLN A 105 9.58 -18.35 14.46
CA GLN A 105 8.27 -18.97 14.73
C GLN A 105 8.07 -20.24 13.90
N THR A 106 7.60 -21.31 14.53
CA THR A 106 7.28 -22.59 13.87
C THR A 106 5.79 -22.74 13.62
N ILE A 107 5.43 -23.68 12.74
CA ILE A 107 4.05 -24.14 12.52
C ILE A 107 4.02 -25.67 12.65
N ASP A 108 2.92 -26.19 13.18
CA ASP A 108 2.67 -27.63 13.26
C ASP A 108 1.74 -28.05 12.12
N PHE A 109 2.12 -29.12 11.42
CA PHE A 109 1.32 -29.69 10.34
C PHE A 109 1.38 -31.21 10.35
N ARG A 110 0.42 -31.84 9.67
CA ARG A 110 0.35 -33.28 9.47
C ARG A 110 0.01 -33.62 8.02
N CYS A 111 0.52 -34.74 7.54
CA CYS A 111 0.13 -35.30 6.25
C CYS A 111 -1.27 -35.92 6.35
N ASP A 112 -2.02 -35.87 5.26
CA ASP A 112 -3.27 -36.58 5.14
C ASP A 112 -3.00 -38.08 4.97
N PRO A 113 -3.83 -38.97 5.54
CA PRO A 113 -3.71 -40.40 5.28
C PRO A 113 -3.96 -40.67 3.79
N GLY A 114 -3.03 -41.41 3.17
CA GLY A 114 -3.17 -41.89 1.78
C GLY A 114 -4.13 -43.06 1.64
#